data_AF-A0A958TLP1-F1
#
_entry.id   AF-A0A958TLP1-F1
#
_cell.length_a   1.000
_cell.length_b   1.000
_cell.length_c   1.000
_cell.angle_alpha   90.00
_cell.angle_beta   90.00
_cell.angle_gamma   90.00
#
_symmetry.space_group_name_H-M   'P 1'
#
loop_
_entity.id
_entity.type
_entity.pdbx_description
1 polymer ?
#
loop_
_entity_poly.entity_id
_entity_poly.type
_entity_poly.pdbx_seq_one_letter_code
_entity_poly.pdbx_strand_id
1 'polypeptide(L)' 'EFSGSLIPNAPNDMYAALGKNDQKIYVVPSKKLVVIRMGDVANPENPTFGLSGFDDELWQKINALTN' A
#
# COMPACT_ATOMS: atom_id res chain seq x y z
N GLU A 1 -17.85 -10.14 -1.30
CA GLU A 1 -17.42 -8.78 -0.93
C GLU A 1 -16.36 -8.88 0.16
N PHE A 2 -15.36 -7.99 0.14
CA PHE A 2 -14.47 -7.80 1.28
C PHE A 2 -15.08 -6.73 2.18
N SER A 3 -15.41 -7.09 3.41
CA SER A 3 -16.02 -6.17 4.39
C SER A 3 -14.92 -5.34 5.05
N GLY A 4 -14.34 -4.37 4.35
CA GLY A 4 -13.32 -3.48 4.92
C GLY A 4 -12.33 -2.88 3.91
N SER A 5 -11.45 -2.01 4.41
CA SER A 5 -10.33 -1.48 3.62
C SER A 5 -9.32 -2.58 3.31
N LEU A 6 -8.79 -2.58 2.09
CA LEU A 6 -7.71 -3.48 1.66
C LEU A 6 -6.43 -3.25 2.48
N ILE A 7 -6.19 -2.00 2.88
CA ILE A 7 -5.02 -1.55 3.63
C ILE A 7 -5.55 -0.70 4.79
N PRO A 8 -5.82 -1.30 5.96
CA PRO A 8 -6.48 -0.62 7.08
C PRO A 8 -5.79 0.66 7.56
N ASN A 9 -4.45 0.69 7.53
CA ASN A 9 -3.67 1.86 7.95
C ASN A 9 -3.52 2.93 6.86
N ALA A 10 -4.03 2.71 5.65
CA ALA A 10 -4.01 3.69 4.58
C ALA A 10 -5.23 4.64 4.64
N PRO A 11 -5.10 5.88 4.15
CA PRO A 11 -6.24 6.79 3.99
C PRO A 11 -7.33 6.21 3.07
N ASN A 12 -8.60 6.46 3.40
CA ASN A 12 -9.75 5.94 2.65
C ASN A 12 -9.87 6.54 1.23
N ASP A 13 -9.25 7.69 0.96
CA ASP A 13 -9.21 8.32 -0.35
C ASP A 13 -7.97 7.91 -1.18
N MET A 14 -7.23 6.89 -0.73
CA MET A 14 -6.08 6.37 -1.44
C MET A 14 -6.50 5.55 -2.68
N TYR A 15 -5.86 5.86 -3.80
CA TYR A 15 -5.87 5.01 -4.98
C TYR A 15 -4.56 4.22 -5.05
N ALA A 16 -4.65 2.92 -5.36
CA ALA A 16 -3.50 2.04 -5.50
C ALA A 16 -3.44 1.45 -6.91
N ALA A 17 -2.25 1.49 -7.53
CA ALA A 17 -1.96 0.78 -8.77
C ALA A 17 -0.95 -0.35 -8.51
N LEU A 18 -1.29 -1.56 -8.93
CA LEU A 18 -0.42 -2.73 -8.87
C LEU A 18 0.34 -2.91 -10.18
N GLY A 19 1.66 -3.02 -10.09
CA GLY A 19 2.57 -3.32 -11.18
C GLY A 19 3.24 -4.68 -11.01
N LYS A 20 4.15 -4.99 -11.96
CA LYS A 20 4.96 -6.21 -11.94
C LYS A 20 5.78 -6.30 -10.64
N ASN A 21 5.91 -7.50 -10.08
CA ASN A 21 6.68 -7.80 -8.86
C ASN A 21 6.19 -7.05 -7.61
N ASP A 22 4.88 -6.87 -7.43
CA ASP A 22 4.28 -6.08 -6.32
C ASP A 22 4.83 -4.65 -6.20
N GLN A 23 5.25 -4.06 -7.32
CA GLN A 23 5.49 -2.63 -7.37
C GLN A 23 4.16 -1.92 -7.24
N LYS A 24 4.13 -0.83 -6.46
CA LYS A 24 2.90 -0.14 -6.11
C LYS A 24 3.06 1.36 -6.25
N ILE A 25 2.02 2.02 -6.73
CA ILE A 25 1.86 3.46 -6.63
C ILE A 25 0.65 3.72 -5.75
N TYR A 26 0.82 4.53 -4.72
CA TYR A 26 -0.25 5.03 -3.87
C TYR A 26 -0.42 6.52 -4.07
N VAL A 27 -1.62 6.94 -4.47
CA VAL A 27 -1.97 8.36 -4.61
C VAL A 27 -2.99 8.71 -3.54
N VAL A 28 -2.66 9.68 -2.68
CA VAL A 28 -3.54 10.17 -1.61
C VAL A 28 -3.83 11.66 -1.83
N PRO A 29 -4.96 12.00 -2.48
CA PRO A 29 -5.31 13.39 -2.78
C PRO A 29 -5.39 14.29 -1.55
N SER A 30 -6.03 13.83 -0.46
CA SER A 30 -6.20 14.60 0.78
C SER A 30 -4.88 15.03 1.42
N LYS A 31 -3.82 14.23 1.25
CA LYS A 31 -2.48 14.50 1.77
C LYS A 31 -1.55 15.15 0.74
N LYS A 32 -2.00 15.35 -0.51
CA LYS A 32 -1.14 15.76 -1.65
C LYS A 32 0.12 14.89 -1.75
N LEU A 33 -0.04 13.59 -1.51
CA LEU A 33 1.05 12.63 -1.36
C LEU A 33 0.98 11.55 -2.45
N VAL A 34 2.14 11.24 -3.03
CA VAL A 34 2.33 10.06 -3.87
C VAL A 34 3.47 9.24 -3.28
N VAL A 35 3.21 7.96 -3.05
CA VAL A 35 4.21 7.00 -2.56
C VAL A 35 4.44 5.96 -3.64
N ILE A 36 5.70 5.74 -4.02
CA ILE A 36 6.09 4.76 -5.02
C ILE A 36 6.91 3.69 -4.32
N ARG A 37 6.40 2.45 -4.33
CA ARG A 37 7.10 1.26 -3.89
C ARG A 37 7.70 0.55 -5.10
N MET A 38 9.03 0.50 -5.14
CA MET A 38 9.82 -0.21 -6.14
C MET A 38 10.52 -1.41 -5.51
N GLY A 39 11.06 -2.29 -6.35
CA GLY A 39 11.88 -3.43 -5.91
C GLY A 39 11.17 -4.76 -6.11
N ASP A 40 11.58 -5.73 -5.29
CA ASP A 40 11.08 -7.09 -5.36
C ASP A 40 9.71 -7.27 -4.68
N VAL A 41 9.14 -8.43 -4.96
CA VAL A 41 7.84 -8.86 -4.44
C VAL A 41 7.83 -8.86 -2.91
N ALA A 42 6.69 -8.50 -2.30
CA ALA A 42 6.60 -8.31 -0.85
C ALA A 42 6.89 -9.57 -0.05
N ASN A 43 6.42 -10.70 -0.56
CA ASN A 43 6.69 -12.01 -0.02
C ASN A 43 7.07 -12.94 -1.19
N PRO A 44 8.37 -13.21 -1.39
CA PRO A 44 8.82 -14.11 -2.45
C PRO A 44 8.32 -15.55 -2.30
N GLU A 45 8.04 -15.99 -1.08
CA GLU A 45 7.56 -17.35 -0.78
C GLU A 45 6.04 -17.49 -1.00
N ASN A 46 5.29 -16.39 -0.86
CA ASN A 46 3.85 -16.34 -1.06
C ASN A 46 3.41 -15.00 -1.67
N PRO A 47 3.56 -14.83 -3.00
CA PRO A 47 3.25 -13.57 -3.67
C PRO A 47 1.74 -13.36 -3.75
N THR A 48 1.18 -12.65 -2.78
CA THR A 48 -0.23 -12.26 -2.79
C THR A 48 -0.41 -10.93 -3.53
N PHE A 49 -0.88 -11.04 -4.78
CA PHE A 49 -1.17 -9.87 -5.60
C PHE A 49 -2.30 -9.03 -4.98
N GLY A 50 -2.04 -7.74 -4.78
CA GLY A 50 -3.03 -6.79 -4.26
C GLY A 50 -3.12 -6.76 -2.73
N LEU A 51 -3.35 -7.91 -2.08
CA LEU A 51 -3.39 -8.05 -0.61
C LEU A 51 -2.00 -8.41 -0.08
N SER A 52 -1.21 -7.45 0.38
CA SER A 52 0.04 -7.76 1.09
C SER A 52 0.02 -7.14 2.49
N GLY A 53 0.34 -7.93 3.51
CA GLY A 53 0.52 -7.41 4.88
C GLY A 53 1.58 -6.32 4.94
N PHE A 54 2.54 -6.37 4.00
CA PHE A 54 3.56 -5.34 3.81
C PHE A 54 2.96 -3.95 3.56
N ASP A 55 1.89 -3.84 2.77
CA ASP A 55 1.34 -2.52 2.44
C ASP A 55 0.73 -1.85 3.68
N ASP A 56 0.12 -2.64 4.56
CA ASP A 56 -0.38 -2.16 5.85
C ASP A 56 0.78 -1.72 6.77
N GLU A 57 1.83 -2.55 6.90
CA GLU A 57 3.03 -2.20 7.67
C GLU A 57 3.75 -0.96 7.14
N LEU A 58 3.82 -0.79 5.82
CA LEU A 58 4.38 0.40 5.18
C LEU A 58 3.59 1.64 5.58
N TRP A 59 2.26 1.58 5.52
CA TRP A 59 1.40 2.71 5.89
C TRP A 59 1.44 3.02 7.39
N GLN A 60 1.60 2.02 8.27
CA GLN A 60 1.89 2.25 9.69
C GLN A 60 3.16 3.12 9.87
N LYS A 61 4.24 2.82 9.13
CA LYS A 61 5.50 3.59 9.19
C LYS A 61 5.34 4.99 8.62
N ILE A 62 4.65 5.14 7.49
CA ILE A 62 4.40 6.47 6.88
C ILE A 62 3.60 7.34 7.85
N ASN A 63 2.54 6.81 8.46
CA ASN A 63 1.73 7.54 9.41
C ASN A 63 2.55 8.04 10.60
N ALA A 64 3.52 7.25 11.09
CA ALA A 64 4.42 7.65 12.16
C ALA A 64 5.35 8.83 11.81
N LEU A 65 5.55 9.15 10.52
CA LEU A 65 6.36 10.28 10.06
C LEU A 65 5.54 11.54 9.77
N THR A 66 4.22 11.40 9.61
CA THR A 66 3.31 12.49 9.20
C THR A 66 2.37 12.95 10.31
N ASN A 67 2.55 12.42 11.52
CA ASN A 67 1.79 12.77 12.72
C ASN A 67 2.53 13.78 13.60
#